data_AF-A0A812IGE6-F1
#
_entry.id   AF-A0A812IGE6-F1
#
_cell.length_a   1.000
_cell.length_b   1.000
_cell.length_c   1.000
_cell.angle_alpha   90.00
_cell.angle_beta   90.00
_cell.angle_gamma   90.00
#
_symmetry.space_group_name_H-M   'P 1'
#
loop_
_entity.id
_entity.type
_entity.pdbx_description
1 polymer ?
#
loop_
_entity_poly.entity_id
_entity_poly.type
_entity_poly.pdbx_seq_one_letter_code
_entity_poly.pdbx_strand_id
1 'polypeptide(L)'
;MDWYAASDIMYILQPGEFMFCVCQLDLQWDRRRRRGSMRRLPVLSRGAIQSRLSPLSVTGHEAWPQRLQRPVAVLLRASSSDSKKTEQTQTTQTASPQHHFRDLYEGSARQMHTQMERLAKMTRNVQLSYRVMMAGGGAVAVGIGYVVINWTILRSHVSQESAEVVSQTMRDAQVQFTAREFSKELLNQLLHDEEIATTVASWTLRLLASIQEEIGALFVRILQQDQVVDEVNRLADKLVAYLCASQTIQTRSISFSAREAWPGGPMDFAEPLIPLAETRSEQGASGARRVAWAQGLALTSLLVCVARLPGLAAPELAGAPLVLASGPVGLGGYLGSLGTFLRQYYDSLEPYVWLINYCGIVLFVLLFVMSFLNHAKDFSGFVKMMEAFGLPCPAFMALGGLFSLLAGSLCYLTGIPVLMEWGAEFLLMFLIASTYFGHYKPWKQSKDMSHFIMILKNIGLSGHCLLTIGFEVPEIGKDGTPLGLHGALGSVGVFIGKIYVFFRPYSFFFKYTGLVLFVVPFVLSFLNHAKDTKQFVGMIMGFGFGRTTATALAVFTLILLSVSSIFYVSGIPVLMELGAEGLFTFLLFATYFGHLKPYLQSGDMGHFLNILKNVSLAGACLMTMGVVIPQIGHT
;
A
#
# COMPACT_ATOMS: atom_id res chain seq x y z
N MET A 1 29.87 10.73 35.75
CA MET A 1 29.67 12.14 36.09
C MET A 1 30.08 12.96 34.87
N ASP A 2 29.26 13.95 34.58
CA ASP A 2 29.46 15.10 33.70
C ASP A 2 29.41 14.94 32.17
N TRP A 3 28.43 15.68 31.65
CA TRP A 3 28.21 16.12 30.29
C TRP A 3 29.25 17.16 29.87
N TYR A 4 29.64 17.16 28.59
CA TYR A 4 29.69 18.29 27.63
C TYR A 4 30.73 18.02 26.54
N ALA A 5 30.26 17.87 25.29
CA ALA A 5 30.91 18.35 24.07
C ALA A 5 30.01 18.02 22.87
N ALA A 6 28.98 18.85 22.67
CA ALA A 6 28.15 18.87 21.48
C ALA A 6 28.28 20.25 20.84
N SER A 7 29.24 20.39 19.91
CA SER A 7 29.31 21.48 18.92
C SER A 7 30.54 21.24 18.06
N ASP A 8 30.42 20.38 17.06
CA ASP A 8 31.17 20.42 15.80
C ASP A 8 30.74 19.21 14.97
N ILE A 9 29.97 19.49 13.91
CA ILE A 9 29.74 18.74 12.65
C ILE A 9 28.43 19.32 12.10
N MET A 10 28.54 20.55 11.61
CA MET A 10 27.60 21.11 10.65
C MET A 10 28.46 21.61 9.50
N TYR A 11 28.11 21.17 8.30
CA TYR A 11 28.71 21.39 6.98
C TYR A 11 29.45 20.20 6.34
N ILE A 12 28.99 19.93 5.11
CA ILE A 12 29.46 19.00 4.06
C ILE A 12 28.89 17.59 4.13
N LEU A 13 27.67 17.42 3.60
CA LEU A 13 27.26 16.16 2.96
C LEU A 13 26.66 16.48 1.59
N GLN A 14 27.42 16.18 0.53
CA GLN A 14 26.91 16.14 -0.84
C GLN A 14 26.04 14.87 -1.03
N PRO A 15 24.97 14.94 -1.85
CA PRO A 15 24.09 13.81 -2.10
C PRO A 15 24.72 12.87 -3.13
N GLY A 16 25.53 11.90 -2.70
CA GLY A 16 26.19 10.97 -3.62
C GLY A 16 26.59 9.59 -3.09
N GLU A 17 26.79 9.40 -1.78
CA GLU A 17 27.57 8.24 -1.30
C GLU A 17 26.82 7.19 -0.47
N PHE A 18 25.51 7.32 -0.25
CA PHE A 18 24.78 6.38 0.62
C PHE A 18 24.44 5.01 -0.01
N MET A 19 24.81 4.76 -1.28
CA MET A 19 24.40 3.56 -2.02
C MET A 19 25.59 2.70 -2.52
N PHE A 20 26.69 2.62 -1.76
CA PHE A 20 27.91 1.93 -2.22
C PHE A 20 28.28 0.62 -1.51
N CYS A 21 27.64 0.23 -0.41
CA CYS A 21 28.11 -0.96 0.35
C CYS A 21 27.67 -2.33 -0.21
N VAL A 22 26.72 -2.40 -1.15
CA VAL A 22 26.27 -3.69 -1.73
C VAL A 22 26.75 -3.90 -3.18
N CYS A 23 27.16 -2.84 -3.89
CA CYS A 23 27.50 -2.91 -5.32
C CYS A 23 29.00 -3.16 -5.62
N GLN A 24 29.88 -3.19 -4.63
CA GLN A 24 31.33 -3.31 -4.88
C GLN A 24 31.81 -4.76 -5.11
N LEU A 25 30.97 -5.76 -4.82
CA LEU A 25 31.30 -7.18 -5.05
C LEU A 25 31.15 -7.62 -6.51
N ASP A 26 30.24 -7.03 -7.28
CA ASP A 26 29.95 -7.48 -8.66
C ASP A 26 30.93 -6.88 -9.70
N LEU A 27 31.39 -5.64 -9.48
CA LEU A 27 32.35 -4.97 -10.37
C LEU A 27 33.80 -5.47 -10.22
N GLN A 28 34.15 -6.14 -9.11
CA GLN A 28 35.45 -6.78 -8.94
C GLN A 28 35.52 -8.20 -9.51
N TRP A 29 34.38 -8.88 -9.69
CA TRP A 29 34.36 -10.26 -10.19
C TRP A 29 34.68 -10.36 -11.69
N ASP A 30 34.21 -9.39 -12.49
CA ASP A 30 34.35 -9.45 -13.96
C ASP A 30 35.71 -8.97 -14.48
N ARG A 31 36.47 -8.18 -13.70
CA ARG A 31 37.81 -7.71 -14.12
C ARG A 31 38.95 -8.69 -13.85
N ARG A 32 38.76 -9.74 -13.03
CA ARG A 32 39.84 -10.68 -12.67
C ARG A 32 39.97 -11.91 -13.59
N ARG A 33 39.06 -12.14 -14.55
CA ARG A 33 39.13 -13.33 -15.43
C ARG A 33 40.00 -13.20 -16.68
N ARG A 34 40.62 -12.04 -16.96
CA ARG A 34 41.39 -11.83 -18.21
C ARG A 34 42.91 -11.66 -18.09
N ARG A 35 43.54 -11.87 -16.93
CA ARG A 35 45.01 -11.86 -16.85
C ARG A 35 45.55 -12.84 -15.81
N GLY A 36 46.38 -13.79 -16.26
CA GLY A 36 47.56 -14.20 -15.49
C GLY A 36 47.58 -15.60 -14.90
N SER A 37 48.13 -16.53 -15.68
CA SER A 37 49.25 -17.42 -15.34
C SER A 37 49.23 -18.19 -14.01
N MET A 38 49.17 -19.52 -14.15
CA MET A 38 49.53 -20.50 -13.13
C MET A 38 50.90 -20.19 -12.50
N ARG A 39 50.93 -19.96 -11.19
CA ARG A 39 52.12 -20.22 -10.37
C ARG A 39 51.75 -21.20 -9.26
N ARG A 40 52.43 -22.35 -9.29
CA ARG A 40 52.47 -23.34 -8.20
C ARG A 40 53.18 -22.70 -7.01
N LEU A 41 52.63 -22.88 -5.81
CA LEU A 41 53.31 -22.65 -4.54
C LEU A 41 52.97 -23.78 -3.55
N PRO A 42 53.81 -23.98 -2.52
CA PRO A 42 54.23 -25.32 -2.12
C PRO A 42 53.46 -25.90 -0.93
N VAL A 43 53.56 -27.22 -0.84
CA VAL A 43 53.28 -28.04 0.33
C VAL A 43 54.14 -27.57 1.50
N LEU A 44 53.52 -27.22 2.63
CA LEU A 44 54.21 -27.11 3.91
C LEU A 44 53.44 -27.83 5.03
N SER A 45 54.27 -28.43 5.87
CA SER A 45 54.11 -29.52 6.82
C SER A 45 53.17 -29.33 8.00
N ARG A 46 52.72 -30.49 8.49
CA ARG A 46 52.21 -30.80 9.83
C ARG A 46 53.04 -30.22 10.99
N GLY A 47 52.34 -29.77 12.03
CA GLY A 47 52.79 -29.71 13.43
C GLY A 47 51.55 -29.40 14.30
N ALA A 48 50.92 -30.38 14.94
CA ALA A 48 51.23 -30.86 16.29
C ALA A 48 51.09 -29.77 17.38
N ILE A 49 49.90 -29.63 17.96
CA ILE A 49 49.73 -29.14 19.33
C ILE A 49 48.69 -30.03 20.03
N GLN A 50 49.14 -30.54 21.17
CA GLN A 50 48.56 -31.58 21.99
C GLN A 50 48.00 -30.96 23.28
N SER A 51 46.86 -31.52 23.72
CA SER A 51 46.37 -31.64 25.10
C SER A 51 46.18 -30.39 25.98
N ARG A 52 44.92 -30.16 26.39
CA ARG A 52 44.51 -29.98 27.80
C ARG A 52 43.01 -30.24 27.93
N LEU A 53 42.67 -31.46 28.33
CA LEU A 53 41.35 -31.83 28.84
C LEU A 53 41.49 -32.00 30.35
N SER A 54 40.70 -31.24 31.11
CA SER A 54 40.49 -31.47 32.55
C SER A 54 39.10 -32.06 32.75
N PRO A 55 38.94 -33.12 33.56
CA PRO A 55 37.63 -33.72 33.81
C PRO A 55 36.92 -32.99 34.95
N LEU A 56 35.67 -32.56 34.73
CA LEU A 56 34.78 -32.13 35.80
C LEU A 56 34.00 -33.34 36.31
N SER A 57 34.29 -33.68 37.55
CA SER A 57 33.68 -34.72 38.37
C SER A 57 32.20 -34.45 38.64
N VAL A 58 31.40 -35.47 38.37
CA VAL A 58 29.99 -35.59 38.77
C VAL A 58 29.92 -36.18 40.17
N THR A 59 29.44 -35.42 41.15
CA THR A 59 28.82 -35.95 42.38
C THR A 59 27.99 -34.85 43.04
N GLY A 60 26.69 -35.10 43.24
CA GLY A 60 25.80 -34.18 43.93
C GLY A 60 24.40 -34.77 44.10
N HIS A 61 24.29 -35.74 45.00
CA HIS A 61 23.03 -36.19 45.58
C HIS A 61 22.40 -35.04 46.36
N GLU A 62 21.18 -34.61 46.02
CA GLU A 62 20.36 -33.84 46.94
C GLU A 62 18.96 -34.45 47.09
N ALA A 63 18.62 -34.60 48.36
CA ALA A 63 17.50 -35.33 48.89
C ALA A 63 16.22 -34.48 48.89
N TRP A 64 15.12 -35.13 48.55
CA TRP A 64 13.76 -34.64 48.78
C TRP A 64 13.39 -34.76 50.27
N PRO A 65 12.72 -33.75 50.88
CA PRO A 65 11.92 -34.00 52.06
C PRO A 65 10.43 -34.08 51.70
N GLN A 66 9.88 -35.27 51.92
CA GLN A 66 8.46 -35.51 52.12
C GLN A 66 7.95 -34.70 53.33
N ARG A 67 6.86 -33.96 53.18
CA ARG A 67 6.02 -33.51 54.32
C ARG A 67 4.56 -33.87 54.11
N LEU A 68 4.18 -34.97 54.77
CA LEU A 68 3.06 -35.14 55.68
C LEU A 68 1.72 -34.44 55.34
N GLN A 69 0.83 -35.28 54.83
CA GLN A 69 -0.60 -35.26 55.11
C GLN A 69 -0.87 -35.30 56.63
N ARG A 70 -1.82 -34.49 57.13
CA ARG A 70 -2.88 -34.93 58.06
C ARG A 70 -4.12 -34.03 57.98
N PRO A 71 -5.33 -34.59 58.20
CA PRO A 71 -6.61 -33.91 58.11
C PRO A 71 -7.11 -33.44 59.48
N VAL A 72 -7.96 -32.42 59.51
CA VAL A 72 -8.86 -32.16 60.64
C VAL A 72 -10.25 -31.89 60.07
N ALA A 73 -11.12 -32.89 60.22
CA ALA A 73 -12.56 -32.71 60.25
C ALA A 73 -12.95 -32.10 61.61
N VAL A 74 -14.05 -31.33 61.69
CA VAL A 74 -14.99 -31.32 62.83
C VAL A 74 -16.21 -30.39 62.58
N LEU A 75 -17.38 -31.03 62.71
CA LEU A 75 -18.73 -30.60 63.11
C LEU A 75 -19.57 -29.53 62.37
N LEU A 76 -20.63 -30.03 61.72
CA LEU A 76 -22.07 -29.91 62.10
C LEU A 76 -22.55 -28.64 62.83
N ARG A 77 -23.52 -27.92 62.22
CA ARG A 77 -24.89 -27.81 62.76
C ARG A 77 -25.90 -27.22 61.77
N ALA A 78 -27.07 -27.84 61.73
CA ALA A 78 -28.29 -27.38 61.06
C ALA A 78 -29.16 -26.51 61.99
N SER A 79 -30.30 -26.04 61.44
CA SER A 79 -31.48 -25.47 62.14
C SER A 79 -31.36 -23.96 62.45
N SER A 80 -32.38 -23.11 62.34
CA SER A 80 -33.78 -23.14 61.88
C SER A 80 -34.26 -21.68 61.88
N SER A 81 -35.42 -21.45 61.26
CA SER A 81 -36.31 -20.30 61.48
C SER A 81 -36.36 -19.80 62.93
N ASP A 82 -36.43 -18.48 63.16
CA ASP A 82 -37.72 -17.88 63.51
C ASP A 82 -37.68 -16.35 63.61
N SER A 83 -38.84 -15.80 63.24
CA SER A 83 -39.30 -14.43 63.49
C SER A 83 -39.32 -14.10 64.99
N LYS A 84 -38.83 -12.92 65.36
CA LYS A 84 -39.42 -12.11 66.44
C LYS A 84 -38.92 -10.65 66.41
N LYS A 85 -39.90 -9.74 66.27
CA LYS A 85 -39.82 -8.33 66.65
C LYS A 85 -39.45 -8.21 68.12
N THR A 86 -38.45 -7.41 68.48
CA THR A 86 -38.46 -6.64 69.74
C THR A 86 -37.51 -5.43 69.62
N GLU A 87 -37.94 -4.33 70.23
CA GLU A 87 -37.26 -3.06 70.41
C GLU A 87 -35.79 -3.19 70.83
N GLN A 88 -34.94 -2.32 70.29
CA GLN A 88 -33.61 -2.11 70.87
C GLN A 88 -33.23 -0.62 70.88
N THR A 89 -33.42 -0.07 72.07
CA THR A 89 -32.66 0.99 72.74
C THR A 89 -31.23 1.13 72.22
N GLN A 90 -30.90 2.34 71.76
CA GLN A 90 -29.54 2.81 71.51
C GLN A 90 -28.69 2.62 72.76
N THR A 91 -27.83 1.60 72.74
CA THR A 91 -26.64 1.53 73.59
C THR A 91 -25.44 1.58 72.68
N THR A 92 -24.66 2.66 72.82
CA THR A 92 -23.40 2.90 72.14
C THR A 92 -22.39 1.82 72.55
N GLN A 93 -22.41 0.69 71.85
CA GLN A 93 -21.34 -0.30 71.93
C GLN A 93 -20.17 0.18 71.09
N THR A 94 -19.05 0.45 71.76
CA THR A 94 -17.74 0.65 71.17
C THR A 94 -17.33 -0.63 70.44
N ALA A 95 -17.65 -0.68 69.14
CA ALA A 95 -17.29 -1.80 68.28
C ALA A 95 -15.76 -1.99 68.29
N SER A 96 -15.34 -3.20 68.69
CA SER A 96 -13.95 -3.62 68.66
C SER A 96 -13.38 -3.48 67.23
N PRO A 97 -12.19 -2.87 67.05
CA PRO A 97 -11.57 -2.61 65.74
C PRO A 97 -11.40 -3.85 64.85
N GLN A 98 -11.52 -5.07 65.39
CA GLN A 98 -11.35 -6.31 64.65
C GLN A 98 -12.48 -6.60 63.66
N HIS A 99 -13.71 -6.14 63.90
CA HIS A 99 -14.83 -6.40 62.97
C HIS A 99 -14.72 -5.60 61.68
N HIS A 100 -14.25 -4.34 61.75
CA HIS A 100 -14.12 -3.49 60.56
C HIS A 100 -13.06 -4.01 59.58
N PHE A 101 -11.96 -4.58 60.09
CA PHE A 101 -10.91 -5.18 59.25
C PHE A 101 -11.40 -6.42 58.49
N ARG A 102 -12.28 -7.22 59.10
CA ARG A 102 -12.86 -8.40 58.46
C ARG A 102 -13.76 -8.02 57.30
N ASP A 103 -14.61 -7.01 57.48
CA ASP A 103 -15.53 -6.55 56.43
C ASP A 103 -14.78 -5.95 55.23
N LEU A 104 -13.67 -5.25 55.47
CA LEU A 104 -12.78 -4.74 54.42
C LEU A 104 -12.13 -5.87 53.62
N TYR A 105 -11.66 -6.93 54.30
CA TYR A 105 -11.08 -8.09 53.63
C TYR A 105 -12.11 -8.88 52.82
N GLU A 106 -13.30 -9.12 53.38
CA GLU A 106 -14.38 -9.82 52.68
C GLU A 106 -14.89 -9.02 51.47
N GLY A 107 -14.96 -7.69 51.58
CA GLY A 107 -15.28 -6.79 50.47
C GLY A 107 -14.24 -6.85 49.34
N SER A 108 -12.95 -6.76 49.69
CA SER A 108 -11.85 -6.83 48.73
C SER A 108 -11.80 -8.20 48.03
N ALA A 109 -12.01 -9.30 48.76
CA ALA A 109 -12.03 -10.64 48.19
C ALA A 109 -13.18 -10.84 47.18
N ARG A 110 -14.38 -10.31 47.47
CA ARG A 110 -15.51 -10.35 46.52
C ARG A 110 -15.24 -9.51 45.27
N GLN A 111 -14.63 -8.35 45.44
CA GLN A 111 -14.25 -7.50 44.30
C GLN A 111 -13.18 -8.18 43.43
N MET A 112 -12.19 -8.83 44.04
CA MET A 112 -11.16 -9.57 43.31
C MET A 112 -11.74 -10.79 42.57
N HIS A 113 -12.67 -11.51 43.19
CA HIS A 113 -13.33 -12.66 42.55
C HIS A 113 -14.18 -12.26 41.34
N THR A 114 -14.90 -11.12 41.42
CA THR A 114 -15.69 -10.61 40.28
C THR A 114 -14.79 -10.12 39.14
N GLN A 115 -13.64 -9.53 39.43
CA GLN A 115 -12.65 -9.17 38.40
C GLN A 115 -12.01 -10.39 37.74
N MET A 116 -11.64 -11.41 38.52
CA MET A 116 -11.12 -12.69 38.02
C MET A 116 -12.13 -13.39 37.09
N GLU A 117 -13.42 -13.38 37.44
CA GLU A 117 -14.46 -13.98 36.59
C GLU A 117 -14.66 -13.22 35.27
N ARG A 118 -14.58 -11.88 35.29
CA ARG A 118 -14.64 -11.05 34.08
C ARG A 118 -13.43 -11.30 33.17
N LEU A 119 -12.22 -11.35 33.74
CA LEU A 119 -11.00 -11.69 33.01
C LEU A 119 -11.11 -13.07 32.37
N ALA A 120 -11.50 -14.10 33.14
CA ALA A 120 -11.65 -15.46 32.62
C ALA A 120 -12.67 -15.57 31.47
N LYS A 121 -13.80 -14.84 31.54
CA LYS A 121 -14.78 -14.77 30.43
C LYS A 121 -14.18 -14.07 29.21
N MET A 122 -13.43 -12.98 29.39
CA MET A 122 -12.77 -12.26 28.31
C MET A 122 -11.72 -13.13 27.62
N THR A 123 -10.87 -13.84 28.37
CA THR A 123 -9.85 -14.74 27.81
C THR A 123 -10.48 -15.88 27.02
N ARG A 124 -11.58 -16.46 27.51
CA ARG A 124 -12.31 -17.53 26.81
C ARG A 124 -12.92 -17.02 25.49
N ASN A 125 -13.49 -15.82 25.49
CA ASN A 125 -14.06 -15.22 24.27
C ASN A 125 -12.96 -14.92 23.24
N VAL A 126 -11.80 -14.40 23.67
CA VAL A 126 -10.65 -14.16 22.79
C VAL A 126 -10.14 -15.48 22.19
N GLN A 127 -10.00 -16.53 22.99
CA GLN A 127 -9.59 -17.85 22.47
C GLN A 127 -10.60 -18.43 21.47
N LEU A 128 -11.90 -18.25 21.70
CA LEU A 128 -12.94 -18.73 20.80
C LEU A 128 -12.93 -17.95 19.48
N SER A 129 -12.79 -16.63 19.53
CA SER A 129 -12.59 -15.79 18.34
C SER A 129 -11.34 -16.22 17.55
N TYR A 130 -10.24 -16.52 18.24
CA TYR A 130 -9.01 -16.99 17.59
C TYR A 130 -9.20 -18.33 16.86
N ARG A 131 -9.92 -19.28 17.46
CA ARG A 131 -10.23 -20.58 16.84
C ARG A 131 -11.14 -20.43 15.62
N VAL A 132 -12.18 -19.60 15.72
CA VAL A 132 -13.10 -19.34 14.60
C VAL A 132 -12.36 -18.64 13.46
N MET A 133 -11.48 -17.68 13.76
CA MET A 133 -10.64 -17.04 12.76
C MET A 133 -9.64 -17.99 12.11
N MET A 134 -8.93 -18.81 12.88
CA MET A 134 -7.98 -19.79 12.33
C MET A 134 -8.70 -20.81 11.43
N ALA A 135 -9.90 -21.24 11.82
CA ALA A 135 -10.74 -22.08 10.98
C ALA A 135 -11.19 -21.36 9.70
N GLY A 136 -11.61 -20.09 9.80
CA GLY A 136 -12.00 -19.26 8.66
C GLY A 136 -10.85 -18.99 7.70
N GLY A 137 -9.70 -18.58 8.21
CA GLY A 137 -8.47 -18.35 7.45
C GLY A 137 -7.95 -19.63 6.79
N GLY A 138 -7.99 -20.76 7.51
CA GLY A 138 -7.67 -22.07 6.96
C GLY A 138 -8.61 -22.47 5.81
N ALA A 139 -9.92 -22.27 5.97
CA ALA A 139 -10.90 -22.56 4.92
C ALA A 139 -10.69 -21.69 3.68
N VAL A 140 -10.40 -20.40 3.85
CA VAL A 140 -10.06 -19.49 2.74
C VAL A 140 -8.77 -19.91 2.06
N ALA A 141 -7.72 -20.25 2.81
CA ALA A 141 -6.45 -20.70 2.25
C ALA A 141 -6.62 -22.01 1.46
N VAL A 142 -7.41 -22.97 1.97
CA VAL A 142 -7.76 -24.21 1.26
C VAL A 142 -8.60 -23.91 0.02
N GLY A 143 -9.55 -22.98 0.10
CA GLY A 143 -10.35 -22.54 -1.06
C GLY A 143 -9.49 -21.91 -2.16
N ILE A 144 -8.57 -21.02 -1.79
CA ILE A 144 -7.59 -20.42 -2.72
C ILE A 144 -6.69 -21.50 -3.31
N GLY A 145 -6.16 -22.40 -2.48
CA GLY A 145 -5.33 -23.52 -2.93
C GLY A 145 -6.07 -24.43 -3.91
N TYR A 146 -7.33 -24.75 -3.64
CA TYR A 146 -8.19 -25.53 -4.52
C TYR A 146 -8.43 -24.81 -5.86
N VAL A 147 -8.71 -23.51 -5.84
CA VAL A 147 -8.89 -22.70 -7.07
C VAL A 147 -7.58 -22.64 -7.88
N VAL A 148 -6.43 -22.49 -7.22
CA VAL A 148 -5.13 -22.44 -7.89
C VAL A 148 -4.75 -23.79 -8.49
N ILE A 149 -4.93 -24.90 -7.76
CA ILE A 149 -4.66 -26.26 -8.24
C ILE A 149 -5.58 -26.60 -9.43
N ASN A 150 -6.86 -26.21 -9.35
CA ASN A 150 -7.84 -26.48 -10.40
C ASN A 150 -7.96 -25.33 -11.41
N TRP A 151 -7.01 -24.39 -11.44
CA TRP A 151 -7.09 -23.19 -12.29
C TRP A 151 -7.19 -23.55 -13.78
N THR A 152 -6.55 -24.63 -14.21
CA THR A 152 -6.62 -25.13 -15.59
C THR A 152 -8.02 -25.62 -15.97
N ILE A 153 -8.72 -26.30 -15.05
CA ILE A 153 -10.09 -26.80 -15.23
C ILE A 153 -11.10 -25.65 -15.17
N LEU A 154 -10.93 -24.73 -14.21
CA LEU A 154 -11.79 -23.55 -14.09
C LEU A 154 -11.68 -22.66 -15.33
N ARG A 155 -10.46 -22.47 -15.86
CA ARG A 155 -10.22 -21.71 -17.09
C ARG A 155 -10.90 -22.36 -18.30
N SER A 156 -10.88 -23.68 -18.44
CA SER A 156 -11.55 -24.35 -19.56
C SER A 156 -13.07 -24.25 -19.47
N HIS A 157 -13.64 -24.39 -18.27
CA HIS A 157 -15.10 -24.25 -18.05
C HIS A 157 -15.58 -22.82 -18.33
N VAL A 158 -14.92 -21.81 -17.75
CA VAL A 158 -15.28 -20.40 -17.99
C VAL A 158 -15.10 -20.05 -19.47
N SER A 159 -14.07 -20.58 -20.13
CA SER A 159 -13.88 -20.35 -21.58
C SER A 159 -14.97 -21.01 -22.41
N GLN A 160 -15.44 -22.21 -22.06
CA GLN A 160 -16.51 -22.90 -22.77
C GLN A 160 -17.86 -22.22 -22.56
N GLU A 161 -18.21 -21.87 -21.32
CA GLU A 161 -19.46 -21.17 -21.03
C GLU A 161 -19.47 -19.76 -21.63
N SER A 162 -18.34 -19.04 -21.60
CA SER A 162 -18.25 -17.73 -22.25
C SER A 162 -18.41 -17.85 -23.76
N ALA A 163 -17.79 -18.85 -24.38
CA ALA A 163 -17.93 -19.11 -25.81
C ALA A 163 -19.36 -19.51 -26.18
N GLU A 164 -20.04 -20.28 -25.32
CA GLU A 164 -21.42 -20.69 -25.53
C GLU A 164 -22.40 -19.54 -25.34
N VAL A 165 -22.24 -18.72 -24.29
CA VAL A 165 -23.06 -17.52 -24.08
C VAL A 165 -22.84 -16.54 -25.24
N VAL A 166 -21.60 -16.28 -25.66
CA VAL A 166 -21.33 -15.42 -26.83
C VAL A 166 -21.92 -16.03 -28.10
N SER A 167 -21.82 -17.34 -28.30
CA SER A 167 -22.44 -18.02 -29.44
C SER A 167 -23.97 -17.94 -29.41
N GLN A 168 -24.60 -18.04 -28.25
CA GLN A 168 -26.05 -17.94 -28.09
C GLN A 168 -26.52 -16.50 -28.29
N THR A 169 -25.80 -15.53 -27.72
CA THR A 169 -26.02 -14.09 -27.91
C THR A 169 -25.81 -13.67 -29.37
N MET A 170 -24.84 -14.25 -30.08
CA MET A 170 -24.65 -14.00 -31.53
C MET A 170 -25.71 -14.68 -32.40
N ARG A 171 -26.45 -15.67 -31.91
CA ARG A 171 -27.57 -16.30 -32.64
C ARG A 171 -28.90 -15.58 -32.41
N ASP A 172 -28.97 -14.72 -31.41
CA ASP A 172 -30.16 -13.93 -31.13
C ASP A 172 -30.30 -12.80 -32.16
N ALA A 173 -31.33 -12.89 -33.01
CA ALA A 173 -31.60 -11.94 -34.08
C ALA A 173 -31.81 -10.51 -33.55
N GLN A 174 -32.32 -10.37 -32.32
CA GLN A 174 -32.51 -9.07 -31.68
C GLN A 174 -31.17 -8.44 -31.29
N VAL A 175 -30.22 -9.25 -30.81
CA VAL A 175 -28.88 -8.79 -30.44
C VAL A 175 -28.03 -8.53 -31.68
N GLN A 176 -28.16 -9.33 -32.74
CA GLN A 176 -27.52 -9.03 -34.04
C GLN A 176 -27.98 -7.68 -34.60
N PHE A 177 -29.29 -7.39 -34.53
CA PHE A 177 -29.82 -6.10 -34.97
C PHE A 177 -29.27 -4.94 -34.14
N THR A 178 -29.25 -5.10 -32.82
CA THR A 178 -28.73 -4.09 -31.88
C THR A 178 -27.22 -3.88 -32.05
N ALA A 179 -26.45 -4.94 -32.27
CA ALA A 179 -25.02 -4.85 -32.55
C ALA A 179 -24.73 -4.18 -33.90
N ARG A 180 -25.61 -4.33 -34.89
CA ARG A 180 -25.49 -3.67 -36.19
C ARG A 180 -25.78 -2.17 -36.10
N GLU A 181 -26.82 -1.80 -35.37
CA GLU A 181 -27.15 -0.39 -35.11
C GLU A 181 -26.10 0.27 -34.20
N PHE A 182 -25.62 -0.44 -33.17
CA PHE A 182 -24.50 0.03 -32.35
C PHE A 182 -23.21 0.16 -33.16
N SER A 183 -22.89 -0.79 -34.05
CA SER A 183 -21.71 -0.69 -34.93
C SER A 183 -21.84 0.47 -35.91
N LYS A 184 -23.04 0.76 -36.44
CA LYS A 184 -23.28 1.94 -37.27
C LYS A 184 -23.09 3.23 -36.48
N GLU A 185 -23.66 3.31 -35.28
CA GLU A 185 -23.57 4.49 -34.42
C GLU A 185 -22.14 4.73 -33.95
N LEU A 186 -21.42 3.68 -33.57
CA LEU A 186 -20.03 3.73 -33.16
C LEU A 186 -19.11 4.07 -34.35
N LEU A 187 -19.36 3.52 -35.53
CA LEU A 187 -18.66 3.90 -36.76
C LEU A 187 -18.95 5.35 -37.15
N ASN A 188 -20.18 5.81 -36.99
CA ASN A 188 -20.58 7.19 -37.23
C ASN A 188 -19.90 8.16 -36.25
N GLN A 189 -19.82 7.80 -34.98
CA GLN A 189 -19.09 8.56 -33.95
C GLN A 189 -17.57 8.55 -34.20
N LEU A 190 -16.98 7.41 -34.56
CA LEU A 190 -15.56 7.30 -34.91
C LEU A 190 -15.21 8.11 -36.16
N LEU A 191 -16.13 8.20 -37.14
CA LEU A 191 -15.92 8.97 -38.38
C LEU A 191 -16.05 10.48 -38.16
N HIS A 192 -16.77 10.92 -37.13
CA HIS A 192 -16.92 12.34 -36.78
C HIS A 192 -15.96 12.80 -35.68
N ASP A 193 -15.20 11.89 -35.08
CA ASP A 193 -14.14 12.20 -34.13
C ASP A 193 -12.89 12.66 -34.90
N GLU A 194 -12.54 13.94 -34.76
CA GLU A 194 -11.45 14.60 -35.47
C GLU A 194 -10.06 13.99 -35.14
N GLU A 195 -9.89 13.45 -33.93
CA GLU A 195 -8.64 12.81 -33.49
C GLU A 195 -8.50 11.40 -34.11
N ILE A 196 -9.61 10.70 -34.27
CA ILE A 196 -9.64 9.39 -34.90
C ILE A 196 -9.57 9.52 -36.42
N ALA A 197 -10.24 10.51 -37.01
CA ALA A 197 -10.12 10.82 -38.43
C ALA A 197 -8.68 11.17 -38.81
N THR A 198 -7.97 11.94 -37.99
CA THR A 198 -6.54 12.25 -38.22
C THR A 198 -5.64 11.03 -38.01
N THR A 199 -5.94 10.18 -37.03
CA THR A 199 -5.21 8.92 -36.79
C THR A 199 -5.42 7.91 -37.92
N VAL A 200 -6.66 7.73 -38.38
CA VAL A 200 -7.03 6.89 -39.52
C VAL A 200 -6.44 7.46 -40.81
N ALA A 201 -6.44 8.78 -41.02
CA ALA A 201 -5.78 9.40 -42.16
C ALA A 201 -4.25 9.16 -42.12
N SER A 202 -3.61 9.31 -40.96
CA SER A 202 -2.18 9.03 -40.78
C SER A 202 -1.85 7.56 -41.03
N TRP A 203 -2.67 6.65 -40.49
CA TRP A 203 -2.52 5.21 -40.70
C TRP A 203 -2.78 4.83 -42.15
N THR A 204 -3.81 5.38 -42.79
CA THR A 204 -4.16 5.15 -44.20
C THR A 204 -3.06 5.69 -45.11
N LEU A 205 -2.47 6.84 -44.82
CA LEU A 205 -1.32 7.36 -45.56
C LEU A 205 -0.07 6.51 -45.37
N ARG A 206 0.19 5.97 -44.16
CA ARG A 206 1.30 5.02 -43.94
C ARG A 206 1.07 3.69 -44.63
N LEU A 207 -0.17 3.20 -44.63
CA LEU A 207 -0.56 1.98 -45.31
C LEU A 207 -0.45 2.17 -46.84
N LEU A 208 -0.98 3.27 -47.38
CA LEU A 208 -0.85 3.64 -48.79
C LEU A 208 0.63 3.78 -49.18
N ALA A 209 1.46 4.40 -48.35
CA ALA A 209 2.90 4.49 -48.58
C ALA A 209 3.60 3.13 -48.51
N SER A 210 3.19 2.24 -47.59
CA SER A 210 3.77 0.89 -47.48
C SER A 210 3.37 -0.04 -48.62
N ILE A 211 2.18 0.16 -49.18
CA ILE A 211 1.71 -0.62 -50.34
C ILE A 211 2.06 0.12 -51.66
N GLN A 212 2.67 1.30 -51.63
CA GLN A 212 2.94 2.11 -52.82
C GLN A 212 3.89 1.41 -53.82
N GLU A 213 4.81 0.57 -53.35
CA GLU A 213 5.68 -0.21 -54.23
C GLU A 213 4.92 -1.38 -54.90
N GLU A 214 4.03 -2.06 -54.17
CA GLU A 214 3.28 -3.21 -54.68
C GLU A 214 2.07 -2.80 -55.53
N ILE A 215 1.30 -1.80 -55.09
CA ILE A 215 0.24 -1.18 -55.89
C ILE A 215 0.86 -0.40 -57.03
N GLY A 216 1.99 0.28 -56.88
CA GLY A 216 2.65 0.97 -58.00
C GLY A 216 2.97 0.03 -59.16
N ALA A 217 3.51 -1.16 -58.86
CA ALA A 217 3.75 -2.19 -59.86
C ALA A 217 2.45 -2.75 -60.48
N LEU A 218 1.39 -2.90 -59.68
CA LEU A 218 0.08 -3.36 -60.15
C LEU A 218 -0.65 -2.29 -60.99
N PHE A 219 -0.52 -1.03 -60.61
CA PHE A 219 -1.11 0.14 -61.27
C PHE A 219 -0.42 0.41 -62.59
N VAL A 220 0.91 0.24 -62.68
CA VAL A 220 1.63 0.26 -63.96
C VAL A 220 1.18 -0.89 -64.86
N ARG A 221 0.94 -2.10 -64.32
CA ARG A 221 0.37 -3.21 -65.10
C ARG A 221 -1.04 -2.95 -65.59
N ILE A 222 -1.89 -2.32 -64.78
CA ILE A 222 -3.27 -1.97 -65.15
C ILE A 222 -3.28 -0.81 -66.14
N LEU A 223 -2.43 0.20 -65.96
CA LEU A 223 -2.26 1.32 -66.90
C LEU A 223 -1.62 0.89 -68.22
N GLN A 224 -0.90 -0.24 -68.26
CA GLN A 224 -0.38 -0.86 -69.48
C GLN A 224 -1.38 -1.82 -70.16
N GLN A 225 -2.55 -2.06 -69.58
CA GLN A 225 -3.60 -2.79 -70.29
C GLN A 225 -4.17 -1.88 -71.39
N ASP A 226 -4.16 -2.37 -72.63
CA ASP A 226 -4.58 -1.62 -73.82
C ASP A 226 -5.96 -0.96 -73.64
N GLN A 227 -6.89 -1.63 -72.95
CA GLN A 227 -8.22 -1.10 -72.65
C GLN A 227 -8.23 0.16 -71.78
N VAL A 228 -7.30 0.26 -70.82
CA VAL A 228 -7.20 1.41 -69.92
C VAL A 228 -6.50 2.57 -70.62
N VAL A 229 -5.47 2.28 -71.43
CA VAL A 229 -4.80 3.28 -72.28
C VAL A 229 -5.79 3.90 -73.26
N ASP A 230 -6.66 3.10 -73.88
CA ASP A 230 -7.66 3.58 -74.84
C ASP A 230 -8.72 4.49 -74.18
N GLU A 231 -9.22 4.14 -72.99
CA GLU A 231 -10.18 5.01 -72.29
C GLU A 231 -9.53 6.26 -71.69
N VAL A 232 -8.26 6.19 -71.24
CA VAL A 232 -7.51 7.37 -70.79
C VAL A 232 -7.25 8.32 -71.97
N ASN A 233 -6.87 7.80 -73.14
CA ASN A 233 -6.73 8.59 -74.35
C ASN A 233 -8.07 9.20 -74.78
N ARG A 234 -9.16 8.44 -74.71
CA ARG A 234 -10.50 8.95 -75.01
C ARG A 234 -10.95 10.03 -74.02
N LEU A 235 -10.57 9.93 -72.75
CA LEU A 235 -10.84 10.94 -71.74
C LEU A 235 -9.98 12.19 -71.99
N ALA A 236 -8.70 12.03 -72.33
CA ALA A 236 -7.81 13.12 -72.69
C ALA A 236 -8.32 13.88 -73.93
N ASP A 237 -8.77 13.17 -74.96
CA ASP A 237 -9.37 13.76 -76.16
C ASP A 237 -10.65 14.54 -75.82
N LYS A 238 -11.50 14.00 -74.93
CA LYS A 238 -12.69 14.73 -74.44
C LYS A 238 -12.31 15.97 -73.64
N LEU A 239 -11.25 15.90 -72.83
CA LEU A 239 -10.79 17.02 -72.00
C LEU A 239 -10.16 18.11 -72.88
N VAL A 240 -9.36 17.74 -73.88
CA VAL A 240 -8.83 18.65 -74.91
C VAL A 240 -9.96 19.27 -75.72
N ALA A 241 -10.93 18.48 -76.18
CA ALA A 241 -12.10 18.99 -76.88
C ALA A 241 -12.92 19.96 -76.01
N TYR A 242 -13.07 19.67 -74.71
CA TYR A 242 -13.76 20.54 -73.76
C TYR A 242 -12.98 21.84 -73.49
N LEU A 243 -11.66 21.76 -73.34
CA LEU A 243 -10.78 22.93 -73.19
C LEU A 243 -10.76 23.79 -74.45
N CYS A 244 -10.80 23.18 -75.64
CA CYS A 244 -10.88 23.89 -76.92
C CYS A 244 -12.28 24.48 -77.20
N ALA A 245 -13.35 23.87 -76.71
CA ALA A 245 -14.72 24.37 -76.86
C ALA A 245 -15.10 25.43 -75.81
N SER A 246 -14.39 25.48 -74.68
CA SER A 246 -14.70 26.41 -73.59
C SER A 246 -14.22 27.83 -73.88
N GLN A 247 -15.13 28.68 -74.36
CA GLN A 247 -14.90 30.12 -74.60
C GLN A 247 -14.38 30.87 -73.36
N THR A 248 -14.74 30.42 -72.16
CA THR A 248 -14.34 31.04 -70.89
C THR A 248 -12.86 30.80 -70.56
N ILE A 249 -12.30 29.67 -71.01
CA ILE A 249 -10.89 29.33 -70.81
C ILE A 249 -10.02 30.01 -71.87
N GLN A 250 -10.50 30.10 -73.11
CA GLN A 250 -9.80 30.85 -74.16
C GLN A 250 -9.72 32.35 -73.85
N THR A 251 -10.79 32.96 -73.34
CA THR A 251 -10.77 34.38 -72.94
C THR A 251 -9.86 34.65 -71.74
N ARG A 252 -9.75 33.72 -70.77
CA ARG A 252 -8.80 33.85 -69.65
C ARG A 252 -7.34 33.64 -70.07
N SER A 253 -7.06 32.70 -70.96
CA SER A 253 -5.70 32.48 -71.49
C SER A 253 -5.16 33.71 -72.22
N ILE A 254 -6.01 34.40 -73.01
CA ILE A 254 -5.64 35.63 -73.71
C ILE A 254 -5.42 36.79 -72.72
N SER A 255 -6.17 36.83 -71.61
CA SER A 255 -5.99 37.85 -70.56
C SER A 255 -4.74 37.64 -69.70
N PHE A 256 -4.22 36.40 -69.62
CA PHE A 256 -3.04 36.08 -68.81
C PHE A 256 -1.73 36.42 -69.53
N SER A 257 -1.65 36.25 -70.87
CA SER A 257 -0.50 36.70 -71.66
C SER A 257 -0.36 38.22 -71.75
N ALA A 258 -1.38 38.99 -71.35
CA ALA A 258 -1.32 40.46 -71.31
C ALA A 258 -0.83 41.04 -69.96
N ARG A 259 -0.59 40.21 -68.94
CA ARG A 259 -0.29 40.69 -67.57
C ARG A 259 1.15 40.49 -67.08
N GLU A 260 2.05 39.92 -67.88
CA GLU A 260 3.48 39.85 -67.55
C GLU A 260 4.27 41.03 -68.13
N ALA A 261 4.08 42.22 -67.55
CA ALA A 261 4.99 43.35 -67.75
C ALA A 261 5.15 44.15 -66.43
N TRP A 262 6.15 43.74 -65.64
CA TRP A 262 6.93 44.55 -64.69
C TRP A 262 6.27 45.11 -63.39
N PRO A 263 7.08 45.47 -62.36
CA PRO A 263 6.92 44.96 -61.00
C PRO A 263 6.78 46.07 -59.92
N GLY A 264 6.54 45.62 -58.68
CA GLY A 264 7.06 46.28 -57.47
C GLY A 264 6.00 46.82 -56.52
N GLY A 265 5.98 46.29 -55.30
CA GLY A 265 5.29 46.90 -54.15
C GLY A 265 4.72 45.86 -53.17
N PRO A 266 5.02 45.93 -51.86
CA PRO A 266 4.45 45.04 -50.87
C PRO A 266 3.10 45.58 -50.42
N MET A 267 2.11 44.70 -50.21
CA MET A 267 0.91 45.05 -49.47
C MET A 267 0.60 43.98 -48.42
N ASP A 268 0.60 44.46 -47.18
CA ASP A 268 -0.12 43.93 -46.03
C ASP A 268 -1.53 43.49 -46.40
N PHE A 269 -1.98 42.36 -45.86
CA PHE A 269 -3.40 42.08 -45.74
C PHE A 269 -3.74 41.52 -44.37
N ALA A 270 -4.59 42.29 -43.71
CA ALA A 270 -5.21 42.04 -42.43
C ALA A 270 -6.15 40.83 -42.44
N GLU A 271 -6.33 40.25 -41.25
CA GLU A 271 -7.39 39.33 -40.86
C GLU A 271 -8.79 39.85 -41.22
N PRO A 272 -9.75 38.91 -41.33
CA PRO A 272 -11.05 39.14 -40.74
C PRO A 272 -11.45 38.06 -39.72
N LEU A 273 -12.04 38.55 -38.63
CA LEU A 273 -12.70 37.84 -37.55
C LEU A 273 -13.72 36.78 -38.03
N ILE A 274 -13.70 35.62 -37.37
CA ILE A 274 -14.75 34.60 -37.42
C ILE A 274 -15.58 34.69 -36.11
N PRO A 275 -16.92 34.69 -36.17
CA PRO A 275 -17.76 34.84 -34.99
C PRO A 275 -17.88 33.54 -34.19
N LEU A 276 -17.81 33.69 -32.87
CA LEU A 276 -18.22 32.72 -31.85
C LEU A 276 -19.68 32.29 -32.06
N ALA A 277 -19.90 30.98 -32.21
CA ALA A 277 -21.20 30.35 -32.06
C ALA A 277 -21.13 29.26 -31.00
N GLU A 278 -21.77 29.58 -29.89
CA GLU A 278 -21.94 28.86 -28.65
C GLU A 278 -23.13 27.89 -28.78
N THR A 279 -22.94 26.60 -28.47
CA THR A 279 -23.99 25.70 -27.95
C THR A 279 -23.33 24.45 -27.33
N ARG A 280 -22.85 24.60 -26.10
CA ARG A 280 -22.40 23.48 -25.26
C ARG A 280 -23.63 22.86 -24.61
N SER A 281 -23.92 21.60 -24.90
CA SER A 281 -25.12 20.90 -24.42
C SER A 281 -25.17 20.84 -22.88
N GLU A 282 -26.24 21.39 -22.29
CA GLU A 282 -26.45 21.47 -20.83
C GLU A 282 -26.58 20.11 -20.12
N GLN A 283 -26.73 19.01 -20.86
CA GLN A 283 -26.90 17.67 -20.28
C GLN A 283 -25.63 17.14 -19.57
N GLY A 284 -24.43 17.56 -19.98
CA GLY A 284 -23.17 17.15 -19.33
C GLY A 284 -22.90 17.85 -17.98
N ALA A 285 -23.45 19.04 -17.76
CA ALA A 285 -23.20 19.83 -16.56
C ALA A 285 -23.92 19.28 -15.31
N SER A 286 -25.03 18.55 -15.52
CA SER A 286 -25.79 17.94 -14.42
C SER A 286 -25.11 16.68 -13.87
N GLY A 287 -24.45 15.89 -14.73
CA GLY A 287 -23.67 14.72 -14.34
C GLY A 287 -22.41 15.09 -13.56
N ALA A 288 -21.67 16.10 -14.04
CA ALA A 288 -20.47 16.60 -13.37
C ALA A 288 -20.76 17.17 -11.97
N ARG A 289 -21.89 17.87 -11.78
CA ARG A 289 -22.32 18.35 -10.46
C ARG A 289 -22.67 17.19 -9.50
N ARG A 290 -23.36 16.15 -9.96
CA ARG A 290 -23.69 14.99 -9.11
C ARG A 290 -22.45 14.22 -8.67
N VAL A 291 -21.47 14.05 -9.56
CA VAL A 291 -20.19 13.40 -9.23
C VAL A 291 -19.39 14.25 -8.24
N ALA A 292 -19.32 15.58 -8.41
CA ALA A 292 -18.65 16.47 -7.47
C ALA A 292 -19.31 16.46 -6.07
N TRP A 293 -20.64 16.40 -6.00
CA TRP A 293 -21.38 16.29 -4.74
C TRP A 293 -21.14 14.95 -4.03
N ALA A 294 -21.21 13.83 -4.77
CA ALA A 294 -20.89 12.50 -4.23
C ALA A 294 -19.44 12.43 -3.73
N GLN A 295 -18.53 13.09 -4.44
CA GLN A 295 -17.13 13.20 -4.07
C GLN A 295 -16.91 14.06 -2.81
N GLY A 296 -17.60 15.18 -2.67
CA GLY A 296 -17.58 15.99 -1.44
C GLY A 296 -18.11 15.21 -0.24
N LEU A 297 -19.21 14.47 -0.42
CA LEU A 297 -19.79 13.60 0.62
C LEU A 297 -18.83 12.48 1.04
N ALA A 298 -18.24 11.74 0.10
CA ALA A 298 -17.31 10.65 0.42
C ALA A 298 -16.09 11.12 1.21
N LEU A 299 -15.51 12.27 0.86
CA LEU A 299 -14.39 12.86 1.59
C LEU A 299 -14.81 13.34 2.97
N THR A 300 -15.95 14.04 3.07
CA THR A 300 -16.45 14.53 4.35
C THR A 300 -16.79 13.35 5.25
N SER A 301 -17.40 12.29 4.72
CA SER A 301 -17.65 11.04 5.45
C SER A 301 -16.37 10.33 5.85
N LEU A 302 -15.31 10.33 5.03
CA LEU A 302 -14.02 9.72 5.37
C LEU A 302 -13.30 10.51 6.47
N LEU A 303 -13.22 11.84 6.32
CA LEU A 303 -12.63 12.73 7.33
C LEU A 303 -13.43 12.72 8.63
N VAL A 304 -14.77 12.69 8.56
CA VAL A 304 -15.65 12.52 9.71
C VAL A 304 -15.48 11.13 10.30
N CYS A 305 -15.33 10.07 9.50
CA CYS A 305 -15.14 8.72 10.01
C CYS A 305 -13.78 8.59 10.73
N VAL A 306 -12.70 9.17 10.20
CA VAL A 306 -11.40 9.21 10.88
C VAL A 306 -11.45 10.09 12.14
N ALA A 307 -12.03 11.28 12.06
CA ALA A 307 -12.17 12.16 13.22
C ALA A 307 -13.16 11.64 14.28
N ARG A 308 -14.12 10.80 13.88
CA ARG A 308 -15.11 10.15 14.75
C ARG A 308 -14.71 8.74 15.14
N LEU A 309 -13.67 8.14 14.55
CA LEU A 309 -13.27 6.77 14.83
C LEU A 309 -13.08 6.54 16.34
N PRO A 310 -12.48 7.48 17.08
CA PRO A 310 -12.39 7.37 18.54
C PRO A 310 -13.74 7.56 19.25
N GLY A 311 -14.61 8.46 18.77
CA GLY A 311 -15.96 8.65 19.31
C GLY A 311 -16.98 7.57 18.95
N LEU A 312 -16.73 6.81 17.87
CA LEU A 312 -17.50 5.62 17.47
C LEU A 312 -17.03 4.39 18.24
N ALA A 313 -15.72 4.28 18.51
CA ALA A 313 -15.15 3.23 19.35
C ALA A 313 -15.52 3.44 20.83
N ALA A 314 -15.52 4.67 21.33
CA ALA A 314 -15.83 5.00 22.72
C ALA A 314 -16.91 6.08 22.82
N PRO A 315 -18.19 5.75 22.52
CA PRO A 315 -19.29 6.72 22.58
C PRO A 315 -19.48 7.32 23.98
N GLU A 316 -18.99 6.65 25.03
CA GLU A 316 -19.02 7.13 26.41
C GLU A 316 -18.15 8.39 26.62
N LEU A 317 -17.10 8.59 25.81
CA LEU A 317 -16.26 9.79 25.85
C LEU A 317 -16.91 11.01 25.20
N ALA A 318 -17.81 10.81 24.24
CA ALA A 318 -18.49 11.91 23.54
C ALA A 318 -19.47 12.68 24.45
N GLY A 319 -19.85 12.10 25.59
CA GLY A 319 -20.76 12.70 26.57
C GLY A 319 -20.07 13.23 27.84
N ALA A 320 -18.76 13.01 28.02
CA ALA A 320 -18.04 13.50 29.18
C ALA A 320 -17.84 15.02 29.03
N PRO A 321 -18.47 15.87 29.87
CA PRO A 321 -18.19 17.31 29.83
C PRO A 321 -16.71 17.47 30.15
N LEU A 322 -15.95 18.03 29.20
CA LEU A 322 -14.60 18.51 29.46
C LEU A 322 -14.74 19.69 30.43
N VAL A 323 -14.82 19.39 31.73
CA VAL A 323 -14.88 20.40 32.79
C VAL A 323 -13.49 21.03 32.86
N LEU A 324 -13.23 21.94 31.92
CA LEU A 324 -12.15 22.91 32.03
C LEU A 324 -12.53 23.80 33.21
N ALA A 325 -12.04 23.44 34.40
CA ALA A 325 -12.22 24.23 35.61
C ALA A 325 -11.82 25.68 35.30
N SER A 326 -12.76 26.61 35.41
CA SER A 326 -12.66 28.01 34.96
C SER A 326 -11.76 28.89 35.85
N GLY A 327 -10.70 28.32 36.43
CA GLY A 327 -9.69 29.06 37.19
C GLY A 327 -8.46 29.39 36.33
N PRO A 328 -7.58 30.31 36.78
CA PRO A 328 -6.26 30.52 36.17
C PRO A 328 -5.39 29.28 36.44
N VAL A 329 -5.55 28.27 35.61
CA VAL A 329 -4.74 27.06 35.66
C VAL A 329 -3.39 27.39 35.02
N GLY A 330 -2.31 27.34 35.80
CA GLY A 330 -0.95 27.47 35.25
C GLY A 330 -0.68 26.38 34.20
N LEU A 331 0.34 26.57 33.35
CA LEU A 331 0.72 25.62 32.29
C LEU A 331 0.79 24.15 32.79
N GLY A 332 1.22 23.94 34.05
CA GLY A 332 1.25 22.62 34.68
C GLY A 332 -0.13 21.96 34.86
N GLY A 333 -1.19 22.71 35.15
CA GLY A 333 -2.53 22.14 35.25
C GLY A 333 -3.19 21.91 33.89
N TYR A 334 -2.84 22.67 32.85
CA TYR A 334 -3.21 22.33 31.47
C TYR A 334 -2.56 21.02 31.02
N LEU A 335 -1.26 20.85 31.28
CA LEU A 335 -0.54 19.61 30.98
C LEU A 335 -1.07 18.42 31.80
N GLY A 336 -1.42 18.63 33.07
CA GLY A 336 -2.06 17.62 33.91
C GLY A 336 -3.42 17.19 33.38
N SER A 337 -4.28 18.15 33.03
CA SER A 337 -5.60 17.88 32.44
C SER A 337 -5.50 17.14 31.09
N LEU A 338 -4.56 17.58 30.24
CA LEU A 338 -4.28 16.92 28.96
C LEU A 338 -3.78 15.48 29.18
N GLY A 339 -2.89 15.26 30.14
CA GLY A 339 -2.40 13.92 30.49
C GLY A 339 -3.52 13.00 30.96
N THR A 340 -4.41 13.47 31.83
CA THR A 340 -5.57 12.68 32.28
C THR A 340 -6.54 12.37 31.14
N PHE A 341 -6.78 13.34 30.26
CA PHE A 341 -7.62 13.16 29.08
C PHE A 341 -7.04 12.14 28.11
N LEU A 342 -5.74 12.24 27.79
CA LEU A 342 -5.05 11.30 26.90
C LEU A 342 -5.07 9.88 27.48
N ARG A 343 -4.82 9.73 28.79
CA ARG A 343 -4.90 8.42 29.44
C ARG A 343 -6.30 7.82 29.31
N GLN A 344 -7.34 8.58 29.65
CA GLN A 344 -8.72 8.11 29.54
C GLN A 344 -9.08 7.75 28.09
N TYR A 345 -8.59 8.53 27.13
CA TYR A 345 -8.73 8.25 25.71
C TYR A 345 -8.08 6.92 25.31
N TYR A 346 -6.81 6.69 25.65
CA TYR A 346 -6.12 5.43 25.28
C TYR A 346 -6.67 4.21 26.03
N ASP A 347 -7.05 4.35 27.30
CA ASP A 347 -7.73 3.28 28.05
C ASP A 347 -9.05 2.87 27.37
N SER A 348 -9.75 3.83 26.74
CA SER A 348 -10.97 3.53 25.97
C SER A 348 -10.71 2.84 24.63
N LEU A 349 -9.51 3.00 24.07
CA LEU A 349 -9.09 2.38 22.81
C LEU A 349 -8.49 0.99 23.00
N GLU A 350 -7.99 0.67 24.20
CA GLU A 350 -7.36 -0.62 24.53
C GLU A 350 -8.19 -1.84 24.05
N PRO A 351 -9.53 -1.90 24.25
CA PRO A 351 -10.34 -3.03 23.78
C PRO A 351 -10.36 -3.19 22.25
N TYR A 352 -10.06 -2.12 21.50
CA TYR A 352 -10.10 -2.09 20.04
C TYR A 352 -8.73 -2.26 19.38
N VAL A 353 -7.65 -2.28 20.17
CA VAL A 353 -6.28 -2.41 19.65
C VAL A 353 -6.13 -3.62 18.74
N TRP A 354 -6.71 -4.77 19.09
CA TRP A 354 -6.63 -5.97 18.25
C TRP A 354 -7.27 -5.73 16.89
N LEU A 355 -8.42 -5.03 16.85
CA LEU A 355 -9.16 -4.77 15.63
C LEU A 355 -8.40 -3.77 14.76
N ILE A 356 -7.86 -2.70 15.35
CA ILE A 356 -7.02 -1.72 14.68
C ILE A 356 -5.82 -2.43 14.03
N ASN A 357 -5.12 -3.28 14.79
CA ASN A 357 -3.97 -4.03 14.30
C ASN A 357 -4.36 -4.98 13.16
N TYR A 358 -5.44 -5.75 13.33
CA TYR A 358 -5.90 -6.70 12.31
C TYR A 358 -6.33 -6.01 11.00
N CYS A 359 -7.07 -4.89 11.10
CA CYS A 359 -7.39 -4.06 9.95
C CYS A 359 -6.11 -3.57 9.26
N GLY A 360 -5.12 -3.13 10.03
CA GLY A 360 -3.82 -2.73 9.53
C GLY A 360 -3.11 -3.85 8.75
N ILE A 361 -3.09 -5.07 9.30
CA ILE A 361 -2.52 -6.27 8.68
C ILE A 361 -3.21 -6.57 7.34
N VAL A 362 -4.55 -6.59 7.32
CA VAL A 362 -5.31 -6.88 6.10
C VAL A 362 -5.04 -5.84 5.02
N LEU A 363 -5.07 -4.55 5.36
CA LEU A 363 -4.81 -3.46 4.42
C LEU A 363 -3.36 -3.49 3.90
N PHE A 364 -2.40 -3.80 4.77
CA PHE A 364 -0.99 -3.93 4.39
C PHE A 364 -0.80 -5.08 3.38
N VAL A 365 -1.33 -6.26 3.70
CA VAL A 365 -1.14 -7.49 2.91
C VAL A 365 -1.90 -7.47 1.58
N LEU A 366 -3.02 -6.75 1.49
CA LEU A 366 -3.86 -6.68 0.29
C LEU A 366 -3.08 -6.35 -0.98
N LEU A 367 -2.11 -5.42 -0.90
CA LEU A 367 -1.24 -5.07 -2.03
C LEU A 367 -0.47 -6.29 -2.56
N PHE A 368 0.13 -7.07 -1.66
CA PHE A 368 0.98 -8.20 -2.02
C PHE A 368 0.17 -9.37 -2.55
N VAL A 369 -1.01 -9.62 -1.98
CA VAL A 369 -1.95 -10.63 -2.51
C VAL A 369 -2.42 -10.25 -3.92
N MET A 370 -2.81 -9.00 -4.15
CA MET A 370 -3.21 -8.54 -5.48
C MET A 370 -2.05 -8.60 -6.48
N SER A 371 -0.83 -8.23 -6.04
CA SER A 371 0.38 -8.37 -6.86
C SER A 371 0.67 -9.82 -7.22
N PHE A 372 0.55 -10.75 -6.26
CA PHE A 372 0.68 -12.19 -6.50
C PHE A 372 -0.32 -12.67 -7.55
N LEU A 373 -1.60 -12.35 -7.38
CA LEU A 373 -2.66 -12.78 -8.31
C LEU A 373 -2.41 -12.25 -9.72
N ASN A 374 -1.97 -11.00 -9.87
CA ASN A 374 -1.68 -10.41 -11.17
C ASN A 374 -0.49 -11.09 -11.86
N HIS A 375 0.61 -11.30 -11.14
CA HIS A 375 1.80 -11.95 -11.69
C HIS A 375 1.61 -13.46 -11.91
N ALA A 376 0.77 -14.12 -11.11
CA ALA A 376 0.44 -15.53 -11.31
C ALA A 376 -0.43 -15.73 -12.55
N LYS A 377 -1.40 -14.83 -12.80
CA LYS A 377 -2.24 -14.86 -14.01
C LYS A 377 -1.44 -14.67 -15.29
N ASP A 378 -0.45 -13.77 -15.27
CA ASP A 378 0.47 -13.54 -16.39
C ASP A 378 1.91 -13.93 -16.04
N PHE A 379 2.08 -15.20 -15.66
CA PHE A 379 3.41 -15.70 -15.29
C PHE A 379 4.39 -15.60 -16.47
N SER A 380 3.95 -15.85 -17.71
CA SER A 380 4.83 -15.73 -18.88
C SER A 380 5.32 -14.29 -19.09
N GLY A 381 4.45 -13.28 -18.92
CA GLY A 381 4.85 -11.88 -18.97
C GLY A 381 5.83 -11.54 -17.86
N PHE A 382 5.61 -12.07 -16.65
CA PHE A 382 6.52 -11.87 -15.53
C PHE A 382 7.91 -12.51 -15.75
N VAL A 383 7.98 -13.70 -16.35
CA VAL A 383 9.25 -14.34 -16.74
C VAL A 383 9.98 -13.51 -17.81
N LYS A 384 9.27 -13.05 -18.84
CA LYS A 384 9.85 -12.18 -19.88
C LYS A 384 10.39 -10.86 -19.31
N MET A 385 9.69 -10.30 -18.31
CA MET A 385 10.17 -9.13 -17.58
C MET A 385 11.50 -9.41 -16.88
N MET A 386 11.64 -10.56 -16.19
CA MET A 386 12.89 -10.96 -15.54
C MET A 386 14.02 -11.22 -16.55
N GLU A 387 13.69 -11.78 -17.71
CA GLU A 387 14.63 -11.99 -18.82
C GLU A 387 15.13 -10.67 -19.40
N ALA A 388 14.23 -9.70 -19.63
CA ALA A 388 14.58 -8.36 -20.07
C ALA A 388 15.50 -7.62 -19.07
N PHE A 389 15.43 -7.98 -17.79
CA PHE A 389 16.36 -7.47 -16.79
C PHE A 389 17.74 -8.13 -16.81
N GLY A 390 17.91 -9.24 -17.53
CA GLY A 390 19.17 -9.99 -17.65
C GLY A 390 19.44 -10.90 -16.45
N LEU A 391 18.39 -11.33 -15.74
CA LEU A 391 18.55 -12.21 -14.58
C LEU A 391 18.89 -13.65 -14.98
N PRO A 392 19.79 -14.33 -14.25
CA PRO A 392 20.06 -15.74 -14.49
C PRO A 392 18.82 -16.57 -14.14
N CYS A 393 18.46 -17.51 -15.01
CA CYS A 393 17.26 -18.36 -14.87
C CYS A 393 15.97 -17.54 -14.58
N PRO A 394 15.49 -16.70 -15.52
CA PRO A 394 14.36 -15.79 -15.31
C PRO A 394 13.11 -16.44 -14.72
N ALA A 395 12.79 -17.67 -15.15
CA ALA A 395 11.66 -18.43 -14.64
C ALA A 395 11.78 -18.77 -13.15
N PHE A 396 12.99 -19.15 -12.71
CA PHE A 396 13.25 -19.45 -11.30
C PHE A 396 13.14 -18.19 -10.44
N MET A 397 13.66 -17.06 -10.91
CA MET A 397 13.54 -15.77 -10.21
C MET A 397 12.08 -15.29 -10.11
N ALA A 398 11.31 -15.42 -11.19
CA ALA A 398 9.89 -15.13 -11.20
C ALA A 398 9.12 -16.01 -10.21
N LEU A 399 9.42 -17.32 -10.17
CA LEU A 399 8.82 -18.25 -9.22
C LEU A 399 9.19 -17.89 -7.77
N GLY A 400 10.45 -17.53 -7.51
CA GLY A 400 10.91 -17.05 -6.20
C GLY A 400 10.17 -15.79 -5.76
N GLY A 401 9.97 -14.84 -6.67
CA GLY A 401 9.17 -13.63 -6.41
C GLY A 401 7.72 -13.95 -6.06
N LEU A 402 7.06 -14.84 -6.82
CA LEU A 402 5.70 -15.29 -6.51
C LEU A 402 5.62 -16.03 -5.18
N PHE A 403 6.59 -16.89 -4.88
CA PHE A 403 6.67 -17.59 -3.61
C PHE A 403 6.79 -16.61 -2.44
N SER A 404 7.72 -15.65 -2.52
CA SER A 404 7.89 -14.62 -1.49
C SER A 404 6.63 -13.78 -1.28
N LEU A 405 5.92 -13.42 -2.35
CA LEU A 405 4.63 -12.72 -2.25
C LEU A 405 3.57 -13.57 -1.54
N LEU A 406 3.39 -14.83 -1.94
CA LEU A 406 2.34 -15.69 -1.40
C LEU A 406 2.65 -16.11 0.04
N ALA A 407 3.82 -16.72 0.27
CA ALA A 407 4.25 -17.17 1.59
C ALA A 407 4.35 -15.98 2.56
N GLY A 408 4.94 -14.87 2.10
CA GLY A 408 5.03 -13.63 2.85
C GLY A 408 3.66 -13.13 3.31
N SER A 409 2.72 -13.00 2.37
CA SER A 409 1.35 -12.54 2.65
C SER A 409 0.61 -13.47 3.61
N LEU A 410 0.67 -14.79 3.39
CA LEU A 410 -0.03 -15.76 4.23
C LEU A 410 0.51 -15.78 5.65
N CYS A 411 1.83 -15.81 5.82
CA CYS A 411 2.46 -15.75 7.13
C CYS A 411 2.12 -14.44 7.87
N TYR A 412 2.14 -13.31 7.16
CA TYR A 412 1.81 -11.99 7.71
C TYR A 412 0.34 -11.87 8.14
N LEU A 413 -0.60 -12.44 7.37
CA LEU A 413 -2.04 -12.42 7.67
C LEU A 413 -2.43 -13.17 8.95
N THR A 414 -1.58 -14.09 9.43
CA THR A 414 -1.90 -14.91 10.61
C THR A 414 -2.03 -14.09 11.89
N GLY A 415 -1.37 -12.93 11.97
CA GLY A 415 -1.28 -12.16 13.22
C GLY A 415 -0.43 -12.84 14.30
N ILE A 416 0.23 -13.97 13.99
CA ILE A 416 1.11 -14.68 14.93
C ILE A 416 2.50 -14.05 14.83
N PRO A 417 3.07 -13.49 15.91
CA PRO A 417 4.36 -12.77 15.90
C PRO A 417 5.47 -13.41 15.04
N VAL A 418 5.75 -14.69 15.30
CA VAL A 418 6.82 -15.44 14.63
C VAL A 418 6.54 -15.59 13.12
N LEU A 419 5.29 -15.87 12.76
CA LEU A 419 4.91 -15.99 11.34
C LEU A 419 4.86 -14.63 10.67
N MET A 420 4.41 -13.59 11.37
CA MET A 420 4.40 -12.22 10.85
C MET A 420 5.81 -11.75 10.51
N GLU A 421 6.78 -12.07 11.35
CA GLU A 421 8.17 -11.76 11.08
C GLU A 421 8.72 -12.48 9.84
N TRP A 422 8.53 -13.81 9.74
CA TRP A 422 8.91 -14.53 8.52
C TRP A 422 8.18 -13.98 7.29
N GLY A 423 6.92 -13.61 7.47
CA GLY A 423 6.12 -12.91 6.47
C GLY A 423 6.80 -11.62 6.02
N ALA A 424 7.21 -10.78 6.97
CA ALA A 424 7.91 -9.53 6.74
C ALA A 424 9.23 -9.75 6.00
N GLU A 425 10.01 -10.77 6.34
CA GLU A 425 11.26 -11.12 5.65
C GLU A 425 11.03 -11.50 4.18
N PHE A 426 10.06 -12.38 3.91
CA PHE A 426 9.72 -12.76 2.53
C PHE A 426 9.25 -11.57 1.71
N LEU A 427 8.36 -10.74 2.27
CA LEU A 427 7.88 -9.53 1.62
C LEU A 427 9.01 -8.51 1.42
N LEU A 428 9.92 -8.38 2.38
CA LEU A 428 11.09 -7.51 2.29
C LEU A 428 12.03 -7.93 1.15
N MET A 429 12.31 -9.23 1.02
CA MET A 429 13.11 -9.76 -0.09
C MET A 429 12.46 -9.43 -1.45
N PHE A 430 11.15 -9.61 -1.56
CA PHE A 430 10.41 -9.23 -2.76
C PHE A 430 10.48 -7.71 -3.01
N LEU A 431 10.27 -6.88 -1.98
CA LEU A 431 10.30 -5.42 -2.11
C LEU A 431 11.68 -4.92 -2.56
N ILE A 432 12.77 -5.47 -2.04
CA ILE A 432 14.13 -5.11 -2.47
C ILE A 432 14.32 -5.40 -3.96
N ALA A 433 13.95 -6.60 -4.40
CA ALA A 433 14.05 -6.99 -5.81
C ALA A 433 13.14 -6.14 -6.71
N SER A 434 11.88 -5.93 -6.31
CA SER A 434 10.90 -5.09 -7.02
C SER A 434 11.35 -3.63 -7.11
N THR A 435 11.96 -3.09 -6.05
CA THR A 435 12.50 -1.73 -6.03
C THR A 435 13.62 -1.58 -7.04
N TYR A 436 14.59 -2.50 -7.04
CA TYR A 436 15.74 -2.40 -7.92
C TYR A 436 15.39 -2.70 -9.38
N PHE A 437 14.83 -3.88 -9.64
CA PHE A 437 14.55 -4.34 -11.01
C PHE A 437 13.29 -3.69 -11.57
N GLY A 438 12.20 -3.67 -10.81
CA GLY A 438 10.89 -3.21 -11.28
C GLY A 438 10.74 -1.69 -11.41
N HIS A 439 11.51 -0.89 -10.65
CA HIS A 439 11.32 0.55 -10.63
C HIS A 439 12.61 1.37 -10.79
N TYR A 440 13.71 1.03 -10.13
CA TYR A 440 14.96 1.80 -10.23
C TYR A 440 15.60 1.71 -11.62
N LYS A 441 15.77 0.49 -12.16
CA LYS A 441 16.36 0.32 -13.50
C LYS A 441 15.51 1.00 -14.60
N PRO A 442 14.18 0.83 -14.66
CA PRO A 442 13.32 1.59 -15.56
C PRO A 442 13.39 3.11 -15.36
N TRP A 443 13.34 3.59 -14.11
CA TRP A 443 13.50 5.01 -13.81
C TRP A 443 14.80 5.58 -14.37
N LYS A 444 15.91 4.86 -14.19
CA LYS A 444 17.22 5.30 -14.71
C LYS A 444 17.22 5.41 -16.24
N GLN A 445 16.44 4.59 -16.93
CA GLN A 445 16.34 4.58 -18.39
C GLN A 445 15.38 5.65 -18.91
N SER A 446 14.17 5.75 -18.35
CA SER A 446 13.12 6.65 -18.84
C SER A 446 13.15 8.04 -18.21
N LYS A 447 13.78 8.19 -17.04
CA LYS A 447 13.66 9.35 -16.14
C LYS A 447 12.21 9.69 -15.76
N ASP A 448 11.30 8.73 -15.89
CA ASP A 448 9.89 8.92 -15.56
C ASP A 448 9.70 8.97 -14.04
N MET A 449 9.11 10.07 -13.56
CA MET A 449 8.83 10.27 -12.14
C MET A 449 7.85 9.23 -11.57
N SER A 450 7.02 8.59 -12.41
CA SER A 450 6.13 7.51 -11.98
C SER A 450 6.91 6.36 -11.32
N HIS A 451 8.03 5.93 -11.93
CA HIS A 451 8.89 4.90 -11.38
C HIS A 451 9.60 5.37 -10.10
N PHE A 452 10.02 6.63 -10.04
CA PHE A 452 10.65 7.18 -8.84
C PHE A 452 9.68 7.17 -7.64
N ILE A 453 8.44 7.58 -7.84
CA ILE A 453 7.39 7.53 -6.81
C ILE A 453 7.19 6.08 -6.33
N MET A 454 7.22 5.13 -7.26
CA MET A 454 7.05 3.71 -6.95
C MET A 454 8.23 3.12 -6.15
N ILE A 455 9.46 3.58 -6.39
CA ILE A 455 10.64 3.28 -5.55
C ILE A 455 10.39 3.78 -4.13
N LEU A 456 9.98 5.04 -3.96
CA LEU A 456 9.74 5.61 -2.64
C LEU A 456 8.66 4.83 -1.89
N LYS A 457 7.55 4.48 -2.54
CA LYS A 457 6.50 3.66 -1.89
C LYS A 457 7.04 2.30 -1.45
N ASN A 458 7.88 1.63 -2.25
CA ASN A 458 8.49 0.36 -1.84
C ASN A 458 9.48 0.54 -0.68
N ILE A 459 10.22 1.66 -0.61
CA ILE A 459 11.07 1.98 0.53
C ILE A 459 10.23 2.13 1.80
N GLY A 460 9.10 2.83 1.73
CA GLY A 460 8.16 2.95 2.85
C GLY A 460 7.64 1.60 3.33
N LEU A 461 7.20 0.74 2.40
CA LEU A 461 6.73 -0.62 2.71
C LEU A 461 7.85 -1.49 3.31
N SER A 462 9.08 -1.36 2.81
CA SER A 462 10.26 -2.04 3.36
C SER A 462 10.57 -1.57 4.77
N GLY A 463 10.41 -0.26 5.03
CA GLY A 463 10.51 0.33 6.36
C GLY A 463 9.50 -0.30 7.33
N HIS A 464 8.26 -0.52 6.90
CA HIS A 464 7.28 -1.23 7.72
C HIS A 464 7.67 -2.70 7.97
N CYS A 465 8.14 -3.45 6.97
CA CYS A 465 8.62 -4.82 7.21
C CYS A 465 9.73 -4.87 8.26
N LEU A 466 10.71 -3.95 8.17
CA LEU A 466 11.80 -3.85 9.15
C LEU A 466 11.31 -3.42 10.54
N LEU A 467 10.31 -2.54 10.59
CA LEU A 467 9.65 -2.14 11.83
C LEU A 467 8.97 -3.35 12.50
N THR A 468 8.23 -4.15 11.73
CA THR A 468 7.59 -5.38 12.22
C THR A 468 8.64 -6.35 12.76
N ILE A 469 9.73 -6.61 12.02
CA ILE A 469 10.85 -7.45 12.53
C ILE A 469 11.42 -6.87 13.84
N GLY A 470 11.63 -5.56 13.90
CA GLY A 470 12.15 -4.88 15.09
C GLY A 470 11.24 -4.95 16.32
N PHE A 471 9.92 -4.98 16.14
CA PHE A 471 8.95 -5.06 17.24
C PHE A 471 8.65 -6.50 17.68
N GLU A 472 8.63 -7.46 16.77
CA GLU A 472 8.25 -8.85 17.10
C GLU A 472 9.42 -9.64 17.72
N VAL A 473 10.66 -9.42 17.26
CA VAL A 473 11.86 -10.14 17.77
C VAL A 473 12.01 -10.08 19.30
N PRO A 474 11.80 -8.94 19.99
CA PRO A 474 11.90 -8.88 21.45
C PRO A 474 10.83 -9.65 22.23
N GLU A 475 9.64 -9.83 21.64
CA GLU A 475 8.50 -10.53 22.26
C GLU A 475 8.66 -12.04 22.17
N ILE A 476 9.32 -12.53 21.10
CA ILE A 476 9.62 -13.95 20.92
C ILE A 476 10.56 -14.42 22.05
N GLY A 477 10.02 -15.23 22.96
CA GLY A 477 10.79 -15.86 24.05
C GLY A 477 10.88 -15.07 25.35
N LYS A 478 10.12 -13.97 25.53
CA LYS A 478 10.03 -13.28 26.84
C LYS A 478 9.59 -14.21 27.97
N ASP A 479 8.69 -15.14 27.69
CA ASP A 479 8.15 -16.04 28.71
C ASP A 479 9.03 -17.27 28.97
N GLY A 480 10.21 -17.35 28.34
CA GLY A 480 11.10 -18.51 28.43
C GLY A 480 10.51 -19.81 27.86
N THR A 481 9.27 -19.79 27.38
CA THR A 481 8.60 -20.93 26.76
C THR A 481 9.04 -21.02 25.29
N PRO A 482 9.65 -22.15 24.87
CA PRO A 482 10.06 -22.33 23.48
C PRO A 482 8.82 -22.41 22.57
N LEU A 483 8.47 -21.28 21.98
CA LEU A 483 7.57 -21.11 20.84
C LEU A 483 6.26 -21.93 20.82
N GLY A 484 5.69 -22.39 21.94
CA GLY A 484 4.47 -23.23 21.98
C GLY A 484 4.46 -24.52 21.12
N LEU A 485 5.51 -24.77 20.34
CA LEU A 485 5.62 -25.78 19.28
C LEU A 485 6.32 -27.05 19.77
N HIS A 486 6.38 -27.20 21.08
CA HIS A 486 7.08 -28.26 21.80
C HIS A 486 6.58 -29.68 21.45
N GLY A 487 5.39 -29.83 20.87
CA GLY A 487 4.83 -31.14 20.53
C GLY A 487 5.13 -31.67 19.12
N ALA A 488 5.39 -30.79 18.13
CA ALA A 488 5.45 -31.20 16.73
C ALA A 488 6.81 -30.95 16.04
N LEU A 489 7.59 -29.97 16.51
CA LEU A 489 8.84 -29.55 15.86
C LEU A 489 10.06 -29.58 16.79
N GLY A 490 9.96 -30.26 17.94
CA GLY A 490 10.97 -30.41 19.00
C GLY A 490 12.34 -29.75 18.77
N SER A 491 13.22 -30.39 17.99
CA SER A 491 14.59 -29.92 17.73
C SER A 491 14.67 -28.64 16.88
N VAL A 492 13.77 -28.49 15.91
CA VAL A 492 13.69 -27.32 15.02
C VAL A 492 13.24 -26.09 15.80
N GLY A 493 12.26 -26.23 16.70
CA GLY A 493 11.79 -25.12 17.55
C GLY A 493 12.89 -24.57 18.46
N VAL A 494 13.70 -25.46 19.06
CA VAL A 494 14.85 -25.06 19.90
C VAL A 494 15.93 -24.36 19.08
N PHE A 495 16.21 -24.86 17.86
CA PHE A 495 17.18 -24.24 16.96
C PHE A 495 16.73 -22.83 16.53
N ILE A 496 15.47 -22.69 16.13
CA ILE A 496 14.86 -21.40 15.78
C ILE A 496 14.91 -20.44 16.98
N GLY A 497 14.57 -20.90 18.19
CA GLY A 497 14.66 -20.09 19.39
C GLY A 497 16.08 -19.55 19.66
N LYS A 498 17.13 -20.35 19.41
CA LYS A 498 18.52 -19.89 19.52
C LYS A 498 18.87 -18.82 18.50
N ILE A 499 18.40 -18.96 17.27
CA ILE A 499 18.56 -17.94 16.23
C ILE A 499 17.91 -16.62 16.67
N TYR A 500 16.71 -16.67 17.24
CA TYR A 500 16.01 -15.50 17.74
C TYR A 500 16.74 -14.77 18.85
N VAL A 501 17.24 -15.52 19.83
CA VAL A 501 18.05 -14.94 20.92
C VAL A 501 19.30 -14.26 20.36
N PHE A 502 19.90 -14.81 19.30
CA PHE A 502 21.04 -14.19 18.62
C PHE A 502 20.66 -12.89 17.89
N PHE A 503 19.48 -12.80 17.28
CA PHE A 503 19.02 -11.59 16.59
C PHE A 503 18.43 -10.51 17.51
N ARG A 504 18.08 -10.86 18.75
CA ARG A 504 17.47 -9.93 19.72
C ARG A 504 18.22 -8.60 19.91
N PRO A 505 19.57 -8.56 20.00
CA PRO A 505 20.31 -7.29 20.11
C PRO A 505 20.15 -6.38 18.89
N TYR A 506 19.85 -6.94 17.72
CA TYR A 506 19.67 -6.20 16.46
C TYR A 506 18.24 -5.68 16.27
N SER A 507 17.29 -6.08 17.12
CA SER A 507 15.89 -5.62 17.04
C SER A 507 15.77 -4.08 17.09
N PHE A 508 16.60 -3.44 17.92
CA PHE A 508 16.72 -1.98 17.97
C PHE A 508 17.12 -1.42 16.59
N PHE A 509 18.15 -1.99 15.96
CA PHE A 509 18.58 -1.55 14.63
C PHE A 509 17.47 -1.67 13.60
N PHE A 510 16.74 -2.79 13.58
CA PHE A 510 15.62 -2.98 12.66
C PHE A 510 14.48 -2.00 12.92
N LYS A 511 14.12 -1.77 14.19
CA LYS A 511 13.07 -0.82 14.60
C LYS A 511 13.38 0.60 14.11
N TYR A 512 14.55 1.15 14.44
CA TYR A 512 14.89 2.53 14.06
C TYR A 512 15.15 2.69 12.57
N THR A 513 15.80 1.71 11.93
CA THR A 513 15.93 1.70 10.46
C THR A 513 14.55 1.68 9.80
N GLY A 514 13.64 0.85 10.31
CA GLY A 514 12.26 0.75 9.85
C GLY A 514 11.50 2.07 9.97
N LEU A 515 11.59 2.75 11.13
CA LEU A 515 10.98 4.07 11.36
C LEU A 515 11.47 5.10 10.34
N VAL A 516 12.79 5.20 10.14
CA VAL A 516 13.37 6.16 9.20
C VAL A 516 12.94 5.85 7.78
N LEU A 517 13.10 4.61 7.31
CA LEU A 517 12.74 4.22 5.95
C LEU A 517 11.25 4.36 5.66
N PHE A 518 10.39 4.12 6.67
CA PHE A 518 8.95 4.35 6.54
C PHE A 518 8.63 5.81 6.25
N VAL A 519 9.35 6.75 6.89
CA VAL A 519 9.08 8.19 6.82
C VAL A 519 9.73 8.88 5.62
N VAL A 520 10.80 8.33 5.05
CA VAL A 520 11.51 8.89 3.87
C VAL A 520 10.58 9.31 2.72
N PRO A 521 9.61 8.49 2.26
CA PRO A 521 8.72 8.85 1.16
C PRO A 521 7.87 10.08 1.47
N PHE A 522 7.45 10.24 2.73
CA PHE A 522 6.62 11.34 3.19
C PHE A 522 7.43 12.64 3.28
N VAL A 523 8.66 12.58 3.79
CA VAL A 523 9.58 13.73 3.81
C VAL A 523 9.91 14.19 2.40
N LEU A 524 10.20 13.26 1.47
CA LEU A 524 10.46 13.61 0.08
C LEU A 524 9.21 14.18 -0.61
N SER A 525 8.03 13.64 -0.32
CA SER A 525 6.75 14.19 -0.81
C SER A 525 6.53 15.62 -0.27
N PHE A 526 6.83 15.87 1.01
CA PHE A 526 6.78 17.20 1.61
C PHE A 526 7.72 18.16 0.89
N LEU A 527 8.99 17.79 0.71
CA LEU A 527 9.99 18.63 0.04
C LEU A 527 9.59 18.95 -1.40
N ASN A 528 9.04 17.96 -2.12
CA ASN A 528 8.57 18.14 -3.48
C ASN A 528 7.40 19.14 -3.56
N HIS A 529 6.39 19.00 -2.69
CA HIS A 529 5.24 19.92 -2.66
C HIS A 529 5.59 21.29 -2.09
N ALA A 530 6.54 21.38 -1.16
CA ALA A 530 7.03 22.65 -0.63
C ALA A 530 7.75 23.45 -1.71
N LYS A 531 8.57 22.78 -2.54
CA LYS A 531 9.31 23.42 -3.64
C LYS A 531 8.39 24.09 -4.67
N ASP A 532 7.25 23.48 -4.98
CA ASP A 532 6.24 24.05 -5.88
C ASP A 532 4.85 24.09 -5.24
N THR A 533 4.72 24.91 -4.21
CA THR A 533 3.44 25.09 -3.50
C THR A 533 2.36 25.63 -4.45
N LYS A 534 2.72 26.42 -5.47
CA LYS A 534 1.74 26.94 -6.44
C LYS A 534 1.13 25.83 -7.28
N GLN A 535 1.94 24.91 -7.79
CA GLN A 535 1.45 23.72 -8.50
C GLN A 535 0.60 22.84 -7.58
N PHE A 536 1.01 22.66 -6.32
CA PHE A 536 0.23 21.88 -5.36
C PHE A 536 -1.14 22.51 -5.06
N VAL A 537 -1.19 23.84 -4.87
CA VAL A 537 -2.46 24.57 -4.74
C VAL A 537 -3.30 24.43 -6.01
N GLY A 538 -2.69 24.55 -7.19
CA GLY A 538 -3.38 24.34 -8.47
C GLY A 538 -3.98 22.95 -8.60
N MET A 539 -3.26 21.92 -8.16
CA MET A 539 -3.76 20.55 -8.10
C MET A 539 -4.99 20.45 -7.20
N ILE A 540 -4.95 21.07 -6.00
CA ILE A 540 -6.10 21.09 -5.08
C ILE A 540 -7.28 21.87 -5.69
N MET A 541 -7.04 23.00 -6.35
CA MET A 541 -8.07 23.76 -7.05
C MET A 541 -8.75 22.94 -8.17
N GLY A 542 -8.04 21.99 -8.79
CA GLY A 542 -8.59 21.04 -9.77
C GLY A 542 -9.74 20.16 -9.22
N PHE A 543 -9.93 20.14 -7.90
CA PHE A 543 -11.08 19.47 -7.27
C PHE A 543 -12.29 20.40 -7.04
N GLY A 544 -12.24 21.64 -7.51
CA GLY A 544 -13.34 22.61 -7.37
C GLY A 544 -13.26 23.48 -6.11
N PHE A 545 -12.17 23.41 -5.36
CA PHE A 545 -11.96 24.30 -4.21
C PHE A 545 -11.58 25.70 -4.68
N GLY A 546 -12.14 26.73 -4.01
CA GLY A 546 -11.71 28.11 -4.20
C GLY A 546 -10.23 28.29 -3.81
N ARG A 547 -9.55 29.26 -4.43
CA ARG A 547 -8.10 29.49 -4.26
C ARG A 547 -7.68 29.63 -2.79
N THR A 548 -8.46 30.35 -1.99
CA THR A 548 -8.18 30.54 -0.55
C THR A 548 -8.24 29.22 0.21
N THR A 549 -9.30 28.43 0.00
CA THR A 549 -9.47 27.10 0.62
C THR A 549 -8.38 26.13 0.16
N ALA A 550 -8.07 26.11 -1.13
CA ALA A 550 -7.02 25.27 -1.69
C ALA A 550 -5.63 25.61 -1.12
N THR A 551 -5.35 26.91 -0.93
CA THR A 551 -4.10 27.38 -0.31
C THR A 551 -4.03 26.95 1.16
N ALA A 552 -5.11 27.15 1.93
CA ALA A 552 -5.15 26.71 3.32
C ALA A 552 -4.98 25.19 3.45
N LEU A 553 -5.62 24.41 2.58
CA LEU A 553 -5.51 22.95 2.57
C LEU A 553 -4.11 22.47 2.16
N ALA A 554 -3.47 23.13 1.19
CA ALA A 554 -2.09 22.84 0.81
C ALA A 554 -1.12 23.07 1.98
N VAL A 555 -1.21 24.23 2.63
CA VAL A 555 -0.37 24.57 3.80
C VAL A 555 -0.63 23.61 4.95
N PHE A 556 -1.91 23.33 5.27
CA PHE A 556 -2.27 22.35 6.28
C PHE A 556 -1.69 20.97 5.98
N THR A 557 -1.77 20.51 4.73
CA THR A 557 -1.22 19.21 4.32
C THR A 557 0.30 19.16 4.47
N LEU A 558 1.01 20.24 4.13
CA LEU A 558 2.46 20.34 4.31
C LEU A 558 2.86 20.32 5.79
N ILE A 559 2.11 21.02 6.65
CA ILE A 559 2.33 21.01 8.10
C ILE A 559 2.05 19.61 8.66
N LEU A 560 0.91 19.01 8.31
CA LEU A 560 0.54 17.66 8.73
C LEU A 560 1.65 16.66 8.35
N LEU A 561 2.08 16.67 7.08
CA LEU A 561 3.08 15.74 6.58
C LEU A 561 4.44 15.89 7.29
N SER A 562 4.89 17.13 7.54
CA SER A 562 6.16 17.40 8.21
C SER A 562 6.12 17.06 9.71
N VAL A 563 5.10 17.54 10.44
CA VAL A 563 4.95 17.28 11.88
C VAL A 563 4.75 15.79 12.14
N SER A 564 3.87 15.13 11.39
CA SER A 564 3.60 13.70 11.55
C SER A 564 4.83 12.84 11.23
N SER A 565 5.65 13.23 10.25
CA SER A 565 6.92 12.57 9.96
C SER A 565 7.90 12.64 11.14
N ILE A 566 8.05 13.83 11.74
CA ILE A 566 8.94 14.02 12.91
C ILE A 566 8.44 13.21 14.10
N PHE A 567 7.13 13.28 14.36
CA PHE A 567 6.47 12.57 15.45
C PHE A 567 6.59 11.05 15.29
N TYR A 568 6.43 10.53 14.07
CA TYR A 568 6.56 9.11 13.78
C TYR A 568 7.99 8.58 14.02
N VAL A 569 9.04 9.32 13.63
CA VAL A 569 10.44 8.87 13.84
C VAL A 569 10.92 9.05 15.29
N SER A 570 10.20 9.82 16.11
CA SER A 570 10.64 10.16 17.48
C SER A 570 10.92 8.94 18.38
N GLY A 571 10.26 7.80 18.13
CA GLY A 571 10.35 6.62 19.00
C GLY A 571 9.57 6.73 20.32
N ILE A 572 8.97 7.89 20.62
CA ILE A 572 8.17 8.13 21.81
C ILE A 572 6.74 7.66 21.52
N PRO A 573 6.15 6.72 22.28
CA PRO A 573 4.85 6.12 21.97
C PRO A 573 3.75 7.13 21.60
N VAL A 574 3.45 8.10 22.47
CA VAL A 574 2.41 9.11 22.22
C VAL A 574 2.67 9.90 20.93
N LEU A 575 3.91 10.31 20.69
CA LEU A 575 4.23 11.04 19.45
C LEU A 575 4.17 10.14 18.23
N MET A 576 4.65 8.89 18.33
CA MET A 576 4.58 7.94 17.22
C MET A 576 3.15 7.68 16.78
N GLU A 577 2.22 7.57 17.73
CA GLU A 577 0.79 7.37 17.47
C GLU A 577 0.18 8.57 16.74
N LEU A 578 0.38 9.79 17.26
CA LEU A 578 -0.05 11.04 16.58
C LEU A 578 0.59 11.20 15.20
N GLY A 579 1.85 10.78 15.05
CA GLY A 579 2.55 10.73 13.78
C GLY A 579 1.88 9.75 12.81
N ALA A 580 1.56 8.55 13.27
CA ALA A 580 0.88 7.52 12.48
C ALA A 580 -0.52 7.98 12.05
N GLU A 581 -1.27 8.65 12.92
CA GLU A 581 -2.61 9.19 12.61
C GLU A 581 -2.56 10.26 11.52
N GLY A 582 -1.62 11.19 11.63
CA GLY A 582 -1.49 12.24 10.61
C GLY A 582 -0.99 11.70 9.27
N LEU A 583 -0.06 10.73 9.27
CA LEU A 583 0.37 10.05 8.04
C LEU A 583 -0.76 9.22 7.42
N PHE A 584 -1.55 8.51 8.23
CA PHE A 584 -2.74 7.78 7.80
C PHE A 584 -3.75 8.71 7.14
N THR A 585 -4.05 9.85 7.77
CA THR A 585 -4.95 10.88 7.25
C THR A 585 -4.44 11.43 5.92
N PHE A 586 -3.14 11.74 5.82
CA PHE A 586 -2.51 12.17 4.58
C PHE A 586 -2.65 11.11 3.47
N LEU A 587 -2.41 9.83 3.77
CA LEU A 587 -2.51 8.75 2.78
C LEU A 587 -3.93 8.58 2.26
N LEU A 588 -4.94 8.71 3.11
CA LEU A 588 -6.34 8.69 2.69
C LEU A 588 -6.66 9.85 1.76
N PHE A 589 -6.22 11.06 2.13
CA PHE A 589 -6.37 12.25 1.30
C PHE A 589 -5.67 12.08 -0.07
N ALA A 590 -4.41 11.67 -0.06
CA ALA A 590 -3.61 11.45 -1.27
C ALA A 590 -4.18 10.34 -2.15
N THR A 591 -4.73 9.27 -1.55
CA THR A 591 -5.40 8.19 -2.29
C THR A 591 -6.64 8.71 -2.98
N TYR A 592 -7.49 9.42 -2.25
CA TYR A 592 -8.76 9.90 -2.76
C TYR A 592 -8.57 10.92 -3.89
N PHE A 593 -7.80 11.97 -3.61
CA PHE A 593 -7.60 13.08 -4.53
C PHE A 593 -6.58 12.77 -5.62
N GLY A 594 -5.43 12.20 -5.25
CA GLY A 594 -4.32 11.99 -6.18
C GLY A 594 -4.52 10.81 -7.13
N HIS A 595 -5.31 9.80 -6.74
CA HIS A 595 -5.38 8.56 -7.53
C HIS A 595 -6.78 8.01 -7.78
N LEU A 596 -7.69 8.01 -6.80
CA LEU A 596 -9.01 7.42 -6.98
C LEU A 596 -9.85 8.19 -8.01
N LYS A 597 -9.92 9.52 -7.89
CA LYS A 597 -10.68 10.33 -8.87
C LYS A 597 -10.12 10.19 -10.29
N PRO A 598 -8.81 10.36 -10.54
CA PRO A 598 -8.24 10.12 -11.87
C PRO A 598 -8.48 8.70 -12.38
N TYR A 599 -8.33 7.67 -11.53
CA TYR A 599 -8.60 6.29 -11.90
C TYR A 599 -10.04 6.08 -12.39
N LEU A 600 -11.03 6.63 -11.68
CA LEU A 600 -12.43 6.54 -12.08
C LEU A 600 -12.73 7.29 -13.37
N GLN A 601 -11.90 8.28 -13.73
CA GLN A 601 -12.06 9.06 -14.96
C GLN A 601 -11.36 8.43 -16.16
N SER A 602 -10.15 7.91 -15.99
CA SER A 602 -9.31 7.41 -17.09
C SER A 602 -9.28 5.88 -17.21
N GLY A 603 -9.61 5.15 -16.15
CA GLY A 603 -9.39 3.70 -16.07
C GLY A 603 -7.90 3.29 -16.03
N ASP A 604 -6.97 4.25 -15.87
CA ASP A 604 -5.54 3.97 -15.91
C ASP A 604 -5.07 3.13 -14.70
N MET A 605 -4.58 1.93 -15.00
CA MET A 605 -4.06 0.98 -14.02
C MET A 605 -2.88 1.53 -13.20
N GLY A 606 -2.16 2.53 -13.72
CA GLY A 606 -1.13 3.24 -12.97
C GLY A 606 -1.68 3.91 -11.70
N HIS A 607 -2.88 4.51 -11.77
CA HIS A 607 -3.54 5.06 -10.60
C HIS A 607 -4.04 3.97 -9.64
N PHE A 608 -4.57 2.86 -10.14
CA PHE A 608 -5.00 1.74 -9.29
C PHE A 608 -3.86 1.17 -8.45
N LEU A 609 -2.69 0.97 -9.05
CA LEU A 609 -1.52 0.48 -8.33
C LEU A 609 -1.05 1.48 -7.26
N ASN A 610 -1.14 2.77 -7.53
CA ASN A 610 -0.83 3.80 -6.55
C ASN A 610 -1.83 3.83 -5.38
N ILE A 611 -3.12 3.58 -5.63
CA ILE A 611 -4.16 3.42 -4.59
C ILE A 611 -3.79 2.25 -3.68
N LEU A 612 -3.52 1.07 -4.24
CA LEU A 612 -3.18 -0.12 -3.46
C LEU A 612 -1.94 0.10 -2.57
N LYS A 613 -0.91 0.76 -3.08
CA LYS A 613 0.29 1.06 -2.27
C LYS A 613 0.01 2.05 -1.15
N ASN A 614 -0.81 3.09 -1.39
CA ASN A 614 -1.19 4.01 -0.33
C ASN A 614 -2.06 3.34 0.74
N VAL A 615 -2.98 2.47 0.33
CA VAL A 615 -3.80 1.67 1.25
C VAL A 615 -2.91 0.75 2.11
N SER A 616 -1.90 0.13 1.51
CA SER A 616 -0.95 -0.71 2.24
C SER A 616 -0.10 0.09 3.23
N LEU A 617 0.40 1.27 2.84
CA LEU A 617 1.07 2.20 3.78
C LEU A 617 0.13 2.70 4.89
N ALA A 618 -1.16 2.87 4.61
CA ALA A 618 -2.15 3.25 5.61
C ALA A 618 -2.39 2.10 6.60
N GLY A 619 -2.41 0.86 6.09
CA GLY A 619 -2.41 -0.35 6.92
C GLY A 619 -1.22 -0.41 7.88
N ALA A 620 -0.02 -0.06 7.40
CA ALA A 620 1.19 0.04 8.22
C ALA A 620 1.07 1.10 9.34
N CYS A 621 0.46 2.26 9.07
CA CYS A 621 0.15 3.25 10.12
C CYS A 621 -0.78 2.66 11.19
N LEU A 622 -1.86 1.98 10.80
CA LEU A 622 -2.79 1.35 11.76
C LEU A 622 -2.11 0.28 12.61
N MET A 623 -1.25 -0.54 12.01
CA MET A 623 -0.45 -1.51 12.77
C MET A 623 0.47 -0.84 13.79
N THR A 624 1.08 0.28 13.40
CA THR A 624 1.91 1.07 14.33
C THR A 624 1.09 1.58 15.52
N MET A 625 -0.13 2.08 15.28
CA MET A 625 -1.05 2.46 16.36
C MET A 625 -1.38 1.27 17.26
N GLY A 626 -1.66 0.10 16.67
CA GLY A 626 -1.96 -1.12 17.41
C GLY A 626 -0.83 -1.59 18.34
N VAL A 627 0.43 -1.34 17.96
CA VAL A 627 1.60 -1.65 18.80
C VAL A 627 1.82 -0.60 19.89
N VAL A 628 1.54 0.67 19.56
CA VAL A 628 1.94 1.81 20.39
C VAL A 628 0.89 2.19 21.44
N ILE A 629 -0.41 2.07 21.13
CA ILE A 629 -1.50 2.38 22.08
C ILE A 629 -1.36 1.61 23.41
N PRO A 630 -1.11 0.29 23.43
CA PRO A 630 -0.89 -0.43 24.69
C PRO A 630 0.32 0.08 25.48
N GLN A 631 1.37 0.54 24.79
CA GLN A 631 2.57 1.06 25.46
C GLN A 631 2.28 2.37 26.19
N ILE A 632 1.35 3.18 25.69
CA ILE A 632 0.95 4.45 26.30
C ILE A 632 0.14 4.21 27.59
N GLY A 633 -0.77 3.24 27.60
CA GLY A 633 -1.57 2.92 28.79
C GLY A 633 -0.74 2.42 29.98
N HIS A 634 0.45 1.87 29.72
CA HIS A 634 1.37 1.39 30.74
C HIS A 634 2.34 2.45 31.30
N THR A 635 2.54 3.56 30.59
CA THR A 635 3.40 4.69 31.01
C THR A 635 2.61 5.75 31.75
#